data_AF-A0A2D4PHU0-F1
#
_entry.id   AF-A0A2D4PHU0-F1
#
_cell.length_a   1.000
_cell.length_b   1.000
_cell.length_c   1.000
_cell.angle_alpha   90.00
_cell.angle_beta   90.00
_cell.angle_gamma   90.00
#
_symmetry.space_group_name_H-M   'P 1'
#
loop_
_entity.id
_entity.type
_entity.pdbx_description
1 polymer ?
#
loop_
_entity_poly.entity_id
_entity_poly.type
_entity_poly.pdbx_seq_one_letter_code
_entity_poly.pdbx_strand_id
1 'polypeptide(L)'
;STWVPDIIRNYKVMAAENFPENPLKYLYPCTLKDNAFGKYYSRPKDSSEPMDVVAGGKGYIRTELISVSEVHPSRLPGPEALLPMSPEEFDQVVQEVTSAEIMMCT
;
A
#
# COMPACT_ATOMS: atom_id res chain seq x y z
N SER A 1 26.42 1.06 -19.58
CA SER A 1 25.97 1.06 -18.18
C SER A 1 25.13 2.31 -17.90
N THR A 2 23.81 2.17 -17.77
CA THR A 2 22.81 3.25 -17.57
C THR A 2 22.43 3.48 -16.10
N TRP A 3 23.14 2.82 -15.18
CA TRP A 3 22.75 2.69 -13.77
C TRP A 3 22.66 4.01 -12.99
N VAL A 4 23.61 4.93 -13.17
CA VAL A 4 23.65 6.20 -12.43
C VAL A 4 22.46 7.13 -12.80
N PRO A 5 22.16 7.38 -14.09
CA PRO A 5 20.94 8.10 -14.50
C PRO A 5 19.66 7.56 -13.88
N ASP A 6 19.50 6.24 -13.82
CA ASP A 6 18.31 5.60 -13.27
C ASP A 6 18.22 5.75 -11.74
N ILE A 7 19.35 5.71 -11.03
CA ILE A 7 19.40 6.02 -9.59
C ILE A 7 18.93 7.45 -9.34
N ILE A 8 19.43 8.43 -10.10
CA ILE A 8 19.08 9.84 -9.95
C ILE A 8 17.58 10.08 -10.23
N ARG A 9 17.02 9.39 -11.25
CA ARG A 9 15.60 9.45 -11.59
C ARG A 9 14.72 8.86 -10.49
N ASN A 10 15.11 7.72 -9.93
CA ASN A 10 14.28 6.91 -9.04
C ASN A 10 14.57 7.12 -7.55
N TYR A 11 15.53 7.99 -7.20
CA TYR A 11 15.84 8.34 -5.82
C TYR A 11 14.59 8.85 -5.10
N LYS A 12 14.20 8.19 -4.03
CA LYS A 12 13.02 8.53 -3.23
C LYS A 12 13.40 8.45 -1.77
N VAL A 13 13.07 9.49 -1.02
CA VAL A 13 13.25 9.51 0.44
C VAL A 13 11.86 9.46 1.06
N MET A 14 11.68 8.62 2.07
CA MET A 14 10.45 8.58 2.85
C MET A 14 10.52 9.69 3.90
N ALA A 15 9.72 10.74 3.75
CA ALA A 15 9.49 11.68 4.84
C ALA A 15 8.60 11.02 5.91
N ALA A 16 8.60 11.57 7.13
CA ALA A 16 7.79 11.04 8.25
C ALA A 16 6.28 10.95 7.93
N GLU A 17 5.80 11.66 6.91
CA GLU A 17 4.42 11.67 6.41
C GLU A 17 4.17 10.72 5.20
N ASN A 18 5.03 9.72 4.97
CA ASN A 18 4.82 8.60 4.03
C ASN A 18 4.74 8.90 2.52
N PHE A 19 4.92 10.13 2.04
CA PHE A 19 4.95 10.40 0.60
C PHE A 19 6.37 10.22 0.01
N PRO A 20 6.57 9.31 -0.96
CA PRO A 20 7.87 9.09 -1.56
C PRO A 20 8.22 10.21 -2.55
N GLU A 21 8.94 11.22 -2.09
CA GLU A 21 9.40 12.35 -2.91
C GLU A 21 10.86 12.17 -3.36
N ASN A 22 11.19 12.64 -4.57
CA ASN A 22 12.56 12.72 -5.05
C ASN A 22 13.16 14.12 -4.74
N PRO A 23 14.08 14.26 -3.79
CA PRO A 23 14.72 15.54 -3.48
C PRO A 23 15.70 16.01 -4.55
N LEU A 24 16.20 15.12 -5.41
CA LEU A 24 17.07 15.45 -6.54
C LEU A 24 16.19 15.93 -7.69
N LYS A 25 15.86 17.23 -7.72
CA LYS A 25 15.09 17.89 -8.80
C LYS A 25 16.00 18.62 -9.78
N TYR A 26 17.00 19.33 -9.23
CA TYR A 26 17.96 20.13 -9.99
C TYR A 26 19.38 19.66 -9.69
N LEU A 27 20.21 19.74 -10.72
CA LEU A 27 21.64 19.56 -10.65
C LEU A 27 22.31 20.92 -10.61
N TYR A 28 23.49 20.97 -10.02
CA TYR A 28 24.31 22.18 -10.04
C TYR A 28 24.64 22.56 -11.50
N PRO A 29 24.56 23.85 -11.89
CA PRO A 29 24.25 25.01 -11.05
C PRO A 29 22.76 25.32 -10.88
N CYS A 30 21.87 24.86 -11.76
CA CYS A 30 20.40 24.97 -11.67
C CYS A 30 19.71 24.19 -12.82
N THR A 31 20.31 23.08 -13.27
CA THR A 31 19.81 22.34 -14.45
C THR A 31 18.81 21.28 -14.01
N LEU A 32 17.63 21.20 -14.65
CA LEU A 32 16.69 20.11 -14.39
C LEU A 32 17.35 18.75 -14.65
N LYS A 33 17.16 17.80 -13.73
CA LYS A 33 17.77 16.47 -13.85
C LYS A 33 17.40 15.75 -15.14
N ASP A 34 16.16 15.91 -15.59
CA ASP A 34 15.63 15.26 -16.79
C ASP A 34 16.23 15.89 -18.07
N ASN A 35 16.58 17.17 -18.02
CA ASN A 35 17.28 17.83 -19.11
C ASN A 35 18.73 17.33 -19.23
N ALA A 36 19.39 17.05 -18.10
CA ALA A 36 20.78 16.59 -18.09
C ALA A 36 20.91 15.08 -18.37
N PHE A 37 20.11 14.26 -17.69
CA PHE A 37 20.22 12.80 -17.70
C PHE A 37 19.12 12.08 -18.47
N GLY A 38 18.10 12.79 -18.98
CA GLY A 38 16.94 12.17 -19.63
C GLY A 38 17.28 11.24 -20.78
N LYS A 39 18.29 11.58 -21.58
CA LYS A 39 18.77 10.74 -22.69
C LYS A 39 19.44 9.43 -22.26
N TYR A 40 19.84 9.32 -20.99
CA TYR A 40 20.51 8.16 -20.43
C TYR A 40 19.61 7.33 -19.52
N TYR A 41 18.37 7.74 -19.31
CA TYR A 41 17.40 6.90 -18.63
C TYR A 41 17.21 5.61 -19.43
N SER A 42 17.25 4.49 -18.72
CA SER A 42 16.85 3.24 -19.32
C SER A 42 15.41 3.38 -19.78
N ARG A 43 15.16 3.08 -21.07
CA ARG A 43 13.79 2.88 -21.51
C ARG A 43 13.20 1.77 -20.63
N PRO A 44 11.92 1.87 -20.21
CA PRO A 44 11.22 0.70 -19.75
C PRO A 44 11.53 -0.40 -20.76
N LYS A 45 12.13 -1.51 -20.31
CA LYS A 45 12.25 -2.69 -21.16
C LYS A 45 10.81 -2.96 -21.54
N ASP A 46 10.43 -2.71 -22.80
CA ASP A 46 9.13 -3.11 -23.30
C ASP A 46 8.95 -4.54 -22.81
N SER A 47 7.86 -4.73 -22.08
CA SER A 47 7.50 -6.01 -21.49
C SER A 47 7.86 -7.10 -22.49
N SER A 48 8.60 -8.11 -22.02
CA SER A 48 8.74 -9.38 -22.72
C SER A 48 7.45 -9.68 -23.47
N GLU A 49 7.57 -9.97 -24.77
CA GLU A 49 6.49 -10.09 -25.75
C GLU A 49 5.16 -10.54 -25.14
N PRO A 50 4.03 -9.92 -25.51
CA PRO A 50 2.74 -10.30 -24.99
C PRO A 50 2.46 -11.74 -25.42
N MET A 51 2.60 -12.70 -24.50
CA MET A 51 1.73 -13.87 -24.57
C MET A 51 0.33 -13.30 -24.45
N ASP A 52 -0.52 -13.53 -25.46
CA ASP A 52 -1.87 -13.00 -25.58
C ASP A 52 -2.63 -13.07 -24.25
N VAL A 53 -2.70 -11.96 -23.54
CA VAL A 53 -3.71 -11.75 -22.51
C VAL A 53 -4.32 -10.38 -22.77
N VAL A 54 -5.58 -10.43 -23.20
CA VAL A 54 -6.44 -9.31 -23.57
C VAL A 54 -6.24 -8.10 -22.66
N ALA A 55 -6.05 -6.95 -23.32
CA ALA A 55 -5.76 -5.66 -22.74
C ALA A 55 -6.80 -5.20 -21.70
N GLY A 56 -6.31 -4.59 -20.61
CA GLY A 56 -7.07 -3.60 -19.85
C GLY A 56 -7.34 -3.95 -18.38
N GLY A 57 -6.57 -3.31 -17.50
CA GLY A 57 -7.00 -3.04 -16.12
C GLY A 57 -6.57 -4.07 -15.09
N LYS A 58 -5.56 -3.69 -14.27
CA LYS A 58 -5.14 -4.32 -13.01
C LYS A 58 -4.83 -5.82 -13.12
N GLY A 59 -3.55 -6.15 -13.10
CA GLY A 59 -3.09 -7.56 -13.08
C GLY A 59 -3.75 -8.38 -11.96
N TYR A 60 -3.64 -9.70 -12.07
CA TYR A 60 -4.21 -10.64 -11.11
C TYR A 60 -3.76 -10.34 -9.67
N ILE A 61 -4.71 -10.41 -8.73
CA ILE A 61 -4.43 -10.32 -7.31
C ILE A 61 -3.66 -11.58 -6.90
N ARG A 62 -2.54 -11.42 -6.20
CA ARG A 62 -1.80 -12.58 -5.68
C ARG A 62 -2.69 -13.33 -4.68
N THR A 63 -2.87 -14.63 -4.89
CA THR A 63 -3.60 -15.50 -3.96
C THR A 63 -2.66 -16.54 -3.37
N GLU A 64 -2.77 -16.79 -2.08
CA GLU A 64 -2.11 -17.87 -1.37
C GLU A 64 -3.18 -18.86 -0.88
N LEU A 65 -2.90 -20.15 -0.92
CA LEU A 65 -3.82 -21.17 -0.42
C LEU A 65 -3.64 -21.29 1.10
N ILE A 66 -4.75 -21.17 1.82
CA ILE A 66 -4.80 -21.42 3.26
C ILE A 66 -5.56 -22.73 3.45
N SER A 67 -4.93 -23.71 4.09
CA SER A 67 -5.60 -24.95 4.48
C SER A 67 -6.59 -24.64 5.62
N VAL A 68 -7.87 -24.86 5.38
CA VAL A 68 -8.90 -24.77 6.42
C VAL A 68 -9.38 -26.18 6.75
N SER A 69 -9.19 -26.61 7.99
CA SER A 69 -9.85 -27.82 8.49
C SER A 69 -11.30 -27.48 8.83
N GLU A 70 -12.25 -28.31 8.41
CA GLU A 70 -13.63 -28.20 8.88
C GLU A 70 -13.68 -28.52 10.39
N VAL A 71 -14.11 -27.54 11.19
CA VAL A 71 -14.37 -27.74 12.61
C VAL A 71 -15.88 -27.84 12.78
N HIS A 72 -16.36 -28.99 13.26
CA HIS A 72 -17.78 -29.15 13.57
C HIS A 72 -18.21 -28.07 14.58
N PRO A 73 -19.35 -27.39 14.41
CA PRO A 73 -19.74 -26.22 15.21
C PRO A 73 -19.80 -26.50 16.72
N SER A 74 -19.96 -27.76 17.13
CA SER A 74 -19.89 -28.16 18.54
C SER A 74 -18.49 -28.11 19.18
N ARG A 75 -17.42 -27.93 18.38
CA ARG A 75 -16.05 -27.72 18.84
C ARG A 75 -15.64 -26.24 18.87
N LEU A 76 -16.47 -25.35 18.33
CA LEU A 76 -16.27 -23.91 18.53
C LEU A 76 -16.68 -23.57 19.96
N PRO A 77 -15.95 -22.68 20.65
CA PRO A 77 -16.44 -22.13 21.91
C PRO A 77 -17.84 -21.56 21.66
N GLY A 78 -18.84 -22.09 22.39
CA GLY A 78 -20.22 -21.63 22.26
C GLY A 78 -20.38 -20.18 22.72
N PRO A 79 -21.56 -19.57 22.54
CA PRO A 79 -21.82 -18.20 23.00
C PRO A 79 -21.53 -18.00 24.50
N GLU A 80 -21.55 -19.07 25.30
CA GLU A 80 -21.17 -19.05 26.72
C GLU A 80 -19.68 -18.72 26.97
N ALA A 81 -18.80 -18.97 25.98
CA ALA A 81 -17.39 -18.62 26.03
C ALA A 81 -17.13 -17.20 25.50
N LEU A 82 -18.11 -16.58 24.83
CA LEU A 82 -18.13 -15.17 24.50
C LEU A 82 -18.79 -14.43 25.66
N LEU A 83 -18.02 -14.19 26.72
CA LEU A 83 -18.52 -13.42 27.84
C LEU A 83 -19.02 -12.06 27.34
N PRO A 84 -20.25 -11.64 27.69
CA PRO A 84 -20.67 -10.29 27.39
C PRO A 84 -19.71 -9.34 28.11
N MET A 85 -19.18 -8.37 27.37
CA MET A 85 -18.39 -7.29 27.94
C MET A 85 -19.12 -6.65 29.12
N SER A 86 -18.39 -6.16 30.12
CA SER A 86 -19.04 -5.52 31.26
C SER A 86 -19.81 -4.28 30.80
N PRO A 87 -20.87 -3.86 31.51
CA PRO A 87 -21.58 -2.63 31.17
C PRO A 87 -20.65 -1.40 31.13
N GLU A 88 -19.62 -1.40 31.96
CA GLU A 88 -18.62 -0.31 32.04
C GLU A 88 -17.73 -0.29 30.79
N GLU A 89 -17.34 -1.47 30.28
CA GLU A 89 -16.58 -1.59 29.03
C GLU A 89 -17.45 -1.21 27.82
N PHE A 90 -18.75 -1.51 27.85
CA PHE A 90 -19.67 -1.18 26.76
C PHE A 90 -19.88 0.33 26.66
N ASP A 91 -20.08 1.01 27.78
CA ASP A 91 -20.25 2.47 27.82
C ASP A 91 -19.03 3.21 27.28
N GLN A 92 -17.81 2.71 27.55
CA GLN A 92 -16.58 3.28 26.98
C GLN A 92 -16.55 3.17 25.46
N VAL A 93 -16.89 2.01 24.90
CA VAL A 93 -16.92 1.80 23.45
C VAL A 93 -18.00 2.66 22.78
N VAL A 94 -19.18 2.78 23.40
CA VAL A 94 -20.26 3.64 22.87
C VAL A 94 -19.83 5.10 22.89
N GLN A 95 -19.14 5.57 23.93
CA GLN A 95 -18.63 6.94 24.01
C GLN A 95 -17.54 7.20 22.96
N GLU A 96 -16.67 6.23 22.69
CA GLU A 96 -15.64 6.34 21.64
C GLU A 96 -16.23 6.34 20.23
N VAL A 97 -17.20 5.46 19.94
CA VAL A 97 -17.84 5.37 18.61
C VAL A 97 -18.68 6.59 18.30
N THR A 98 -19.46 7.09 19.27
CA THR A 98 -20.25 8.32 19.11
C THR A 98 -19.36 9.55 18.91
N SER A 99 -18.20 9.61 19.58
CA SER A 99 -17.20 10.67 19.35
C SER A 99 -16.59 10.59 17.95
N ALA A 100 -16.38 9.39 17.40
CA ALA A 100 -15.85 9.18 16.05
C ALA A 100 -16.89 9.49 14.96
N GLU A 101 -18.17 9.18 15.18
CA GLU A 101 -19.26 9.48 14.23
C GLU A 101 -19.56 10.98 14.11
N ILE A 102 -19.42 11.74 15.20
CA ILE A 102 -19.61 13.20 15.19
C ILE A 102 -18.48 13.92 14.43
N MET A 103 -17.24 13.40 14.46
CA MET A 103 -16.11 14.01 13.74
C MET A 103 -16.14 13.75 12.21
N MET A 104 -16.87 12.74 11.77
CA MET A 104 -17.01 12.40 10.34
C MET A 104 -18.07 13.26 9.62
N CYS A 105 -18.83 14.09 10.34
CA CYS A 105 -19.88 14.95 9.79
C CYS A 105 -19.55 16.47 9.80
N THR A 106 -18.30 16.87 10.06
CA THR A 106 -17.86 18.29 10.02
C THR A 106 -16.85 18.56 8.92
#